data_AF-A0A2V8I2W3-F1
#
_entry.id   AF-A0A2V8I2W3-F1
#
_cell.length_a   1.000
_cell.length_b   1.000
_cell.length_c   1.000
_cell.angle_alpha   90.00
_cell.angle_beta   90.00
_cell.angle_gamma   90.00
#
_symmetry.space_group_name_H-M   'P 1'
#
loop_
_entity.id
_entity.type
_entity.pdbx_description
1 polymer ?
#
loop_
_entity_poly.entity_id
_entity_poly.type
_entity_poly.pdbx_seq_one_letter_code
_entity_poly.pdbx_strand_id
1 'polypeptide(L)'
;VSGVDIGQGYPSRFTPYLQVLDSDAFENFRKLLYDVTLNAAMGNYLDMANNTKRNPNENYAREVLQLFTIGLNRLNPDGSLVRDLQGRTFPTYDQAVVNAFARLFTGWTFGAAQNGLTNYIDPMRVANAANHDTGTKTLLRGVTLPAGQTADEDLDDGLENIFQDPNVGPFIGRQLIQHLVTSNPSPDYIKRITRVFNDNGSGVRGDLKAVVKAILLDREARAVSTSQSGHLVHPVLLMTRLARAFNARSADGMGDSDGYLYPQSQTMGMNVFSPPSVFSYFSPFGGVPG
;
A
#
# COMPACT_ATOMS: atom_id res chain seq x y z
N VAL A 1 2.34 -0.06 -7.73
CA VAL A 1 2.58 0.63 -9.02
C VAL A 1 2.69 -0.41 -10.14
N SER A 2 2.04 -0.19 -11.29
CA SER A 2 2.07 -1.11 -12.44
C SER A 2 3.00 -0.63 -13.55
N GLY A 3 3.89 -1.51 -14.03
CA GLY A 3 4.79 -1.24 -15.16
C GLY A 3 4.08 -1.10 -16.49
N VAL A 4 2.85 -1.59 -16.61
CA VAL A 4 2.02 -1.32 -17.79
C VAL A 4 1.75 0.18 -17.90
N ASP A 5 1.41 0.82 -16.80
CA ASP A 5 0.90 2.20 -16.79
C ASP A 5 2.02 3.23 -16.65
N ILE A 6 3.06 2.94 -15.87
CA ILE A 6 4.22 3.83 -15.72
C ILE A 6 5.40 3.46 -16.64
N GLY A 7 5.20 2.56 -17.61
CA GLY A 7 6.20 2.15 -18.60
C GLY A 7 7.16 1.07 -18.09
N GLN A 8 7.12 -0.09 -18.75
CA GLN A 8 8.01 -1.21 -18.46
C GLN A 8 9.45 -0.83 -18.86
N GLY A 9 10.42 -1.17 -18.01
CA GLY A 9 11.84 -1.01 -18.34
C GLY A 9 12.48 0.34 -18.02
N TYR A 10 11.86 1.19 -17.19
CA TYR A 10 12.50 2.40 -16.65
C TYR A 10 12.91 2.22 -15.18
N PRO A 11 14.17 1.82 -14.90
CA PRO A 11 14.66 1.66 -13.53
C PRO A 11 14.48 2.91 -12.67
N SER A 12 14.54 4.09 -13.28
CA SER A 12 14.34 5.38 -12.61
C SER A 12 12.94 5.57 -12.01
N ARG A 13 11.95 4.73 -12.38
CA ARG A 13 10.59 4.76 -11.83
C ARG A 13 10.34 3.67 -10.79
N PHE A 14 10.85 2.47 -11.04
CA PHE A 14 10.65 1.31 -10.15
C PHE A 14 11.59 1.28 -8.96
N THR A 15 12.87 1.61 -9.19
CA THR A 15 13.90 1.52 -8.15
C THR A 15 13.57 2.40 -6.95
N PRO A 16 13.20 3.69 -7.12
CA PRO A 16 12.86 4.55 -5.99
C PRO A 16 11.62 4.04 -5.22
N TYR A 17 10.61 3.52 -5.92
CA TYR A 17 9.43 2.93 -5.29
C TYR A 17 9.79 1.69 -4.45
N LEU A 18 10.60 0.78 -4.99
CA LEU A 18 11.05 -0.40 -4.25
C LEU A 18 11.97 -0.05 -3.08
N GLN A 19 12.81 0.98 -3.23
CA GLN A 19 13.67 1.49 -2.16
C GLN A 19 12.86 2.06 -0.99
N VAL A 20 11.74 2.75 -1.26
CA VAL A 20 10.80 3.18 -0.21
C VAL A 20 10.26 1.96 0.54
N LEU A 21 9.76 0.95 -0.19
CA LEU A 21 9.21 -0.26 0.44
C LEU A 21 10.25 -1.02 1.26
N ASP A 22 11.50 -1.10 0.78
CA ASP A 22 12.60 -1.77 1.47
C ASP A 22 13.04 -1.00 2.73
N SER A 23 13.22 0.31 2.61
CA SER A 23 13.67 1.18 3.71
C SER A 23 12.64 1.24 4.84
N ASP A 24 11.34 1.24 4.49
CA ASP A 24 10.26 1.41 5.46
C ASP A 24 9.61 0.08 5.90
N ALA A 25 10.13 -1.07 5.43
CA ALA A 25 9.55 -2.40 5.68
C ALA A 25 9.34 -2.73 7.17
N PHE A 26 10.17 -2.15 8.05
CA PHE A 26 10.16 -2.37 9.49
C PHE A 26 9.96 -1.08 10.30
N GLU A 27 9.57 0.00 9.63
CA GLU A 27 9.34 1.30 10.25
C GLU A 27 7.88 1.45 10.71
N ASN A 28 7.43 2.69 10.94
CA ASN A 28 6.04 2.98 11.23
C ASN A 28 5.20 3.02 9.93
N PHE A 29 4.01 2.42 9.93
CA PHE A 29 3.09 2.45 8.80
C PHE A 29 2.70 3.87 8.37
N ARG A 30 2.63 4.83 9.29
CA ARG A 30 2.37 6.26 8.95
C ARG A 30 3.49 6.87 8.11
N LYS A 31 4.74 6.45 8.33
CA LYS A 31 5.90 6.84 7.53
C LYS A 31 5.84 6.18 6.15
N LEU A 32 5.64 4.86 6.10
CA LEU A 32 5.47 4.14 4.83
C LEU A 32 4.36 4.75 3.97
N LEU A 33 3.21 5.09 4.59
CA LEU A 33 2.09 5.73 3.91
C LEU A 33 2.53 7.06 3.27
N TYR A 34 3.22 7.92 4.03
CA TYR A 34 3.73 9.21 3.53
C TYR A 34 4.72 9.06 2.37
N ASP A 35 5.74 8.21 2.55
CA ASP A 35 6.80 8.03 1.56
C ASP A 35 6.26 7.41 0.26
N VAL A 36 5.28 6.52 0.36
CA VAL A 36 4.56 5.98 -0.81
C VAL A 36 3.65 7.03 -1.44
N THR A 37 2.97 7.88 -0.66
CA THR A 37 2.14 8.98 -1.20
C THR A 37 2.96 9.95 -2.03
N LEU A 38 4.14 10.33 -1.55
CA LEU A 38 5.02 11.27 -2.26
C LEU A 38 5.94 10.61 -3.28
N ASN A 39 5.90 9.29 -3.43
CA ASN A 39 6.67 8.61 -4.46
C ASN A 39 6.20 9.05 -5.86
N ALA A 40 7.11 9.58 -6.68
CA ALA A 40 6.80 10.11 -8.00
C ALA A 40 6.17 9.07 -8.96
N ALA A 41 6.58 7.81 -8.87
CA ALA A 41 6.00 6.73 -9.67
C ALA A 41 4.55 6.43 -9.24
N MET A 42 4.27 6.42 -7.93
CA MET A 42 2.90 6.32 -7.40
C MET A 42 2.04 7.53 -7.80
N GLY A 43 2.61 8.73 -7.66
CA GLY A 43 1.92 9.96 -8.01
C GLY A 43 1.55 10.04 -9.50
N ASN A 44 2.40 9.51 -10.38
CA ASN A 44 2.05 9.35 -11.79
C ASN A 44 1.02 8.24 -12.03
N TYR A 45 1.16 7.12 -11.33
CA TYR A 45 0.30 5.94 -11.49
C TYR A 45 -1.17 6.21 -11.17
N LEU A 46 -1.42 7.09 -10.21
CA LEU A 46 -2.76 7.40 -9.70
C LEU A 46 -3.15 8.88 -9.88
N ASP A 47 -2.51 9.55 -10.83
CA ASP A 47 -2.80 10.92 -11.25
C ASP A 47 -2.77 11.98 -10.11
N MET A 48 -1.98 11.75 -9.08
CA MET A 48 -1.72 12.77 -8.04
C MET A 48 -0.69 13.80 -8.53
N ALA A 49 0.30 13.38 -9.32
CA ALA A 49 1.28 14.28 -9.90
C ALA A 49 0.61 15.23 -10.91
N ASN A 50 0.82 16.53 -10.74
CA ASN A 50 0.16 17.61 -11.47
C ASN A 50 -1.35 17.75 -11.21
N ASN A 51 -1.86 17.16 -10.13
CA ASN A 51 -3.22 17.41 -9.67
C ASN A 51 -3.35 18.88 -9.20
N THR A 52 -4.43 19.57 -9.57
CA THR A 52 -4.61 21.00 -9.25
C THR A 52 -6.01 21.29 -8.71
N LYS A 53 -6.14 22.34 -7.90
CA LYS A 53 -7.42 22.80 -7.35
C LYS A 53 -8.49 23.11 -8.39
N ARG A 54 -8.10 23.40 -9.64
CA ARG A 54 -9.04 23.66 -10.73
C ARG A 54 -9.75 22.38 -11.17
N ASN A 55 -9.04 21.25 -11.17
CA ASN A 55 -9.56 19.94 -11.54
C ASN A 55 -9.01 18.88 -10.58
N PRO A 56 -9.49 18.83 -9.32
CA PRO A 56 -9.03 17.83 -8.36
C PRO A 56 -9.30 16.41 -8.88
N ASN A 57 -8.27 15.58 -8.98
CA ASN A 57 -8.39 14.18 -9.39
C ASN A 57 -8.62 13.27 -8.17
N GLU A 58 -9.64 12.43 -8.25
CA GLU A 58 -10.05 11.53 -7.16
C GLU A 58 -9.31 10.19 -7.15
N ASN A 59 -8.57 9.82 -8.20
CA ASN A 59 -7.96 8.48 -8.33
C ASN A 59 -7.11 8.12 -7.10
N TYR A 60 -6.07 8.91 -6.80
CA TYR A 60 -5.25 8.65 -5.61
C TYR A 60 -6.08 8.63 -4.32
N ALA A 61 -7.03 9.56 -4.16
CA ALA A 61 -7.90 9.62 -2.98
C ALA A 61 -8.74 8.35 -2.81
N ARG A 62 -9.28 7.81 -3.90
CA ARG A 62 -10.04 6.54 -3.88
C ARG A 62 -9.15 5.37 -3.55
N GLU A 63 -8.01 5.25 -4.22
CA GLU A 63 -7.15 4.07 -4.04
C GLU A 63 -6.49 4.05 -2.65
N VAL A 64 -6.03 5.20 -2.16
CA VAL A 64 -5.41 5.27 -0.82
C VAL A 64 -6.40 4.89 0.27
N LEU A 65 -7.66 5.34 0.18
CA LEU A 65 -8.71 4.98 1.13
C LEU A 65 -9.18 3.53 0.91
N GLN A 66 -9.54 3.17 -0.32
CA GLN A 66 -10.21 1.92 -0.63
C GLN A 66 -9.28 0.71 -0.62
N LEU A 67 -8.15 0.80 -1.30
CA LEU A 67 -7.29 -0.36 -1.56
C LEU A 67 -6.11 -0.44 -0.62
N PHE A 68 -5.59 0.71 -0.18
CA PHE A 68 -4.31 0.73 0.54
C PHE A 68 -4.46 0.89 2.05
N THR A 69 -5.60 1.34 2.58
CA THR A 69 -5.69 1.64 4.02
C THR A 69 -6.95 1.15 4.72
N ILE A 70 -8.15 1.54 4.30
CA ILE A 70 -9.35 1.40 5.13
C ILE A 70 -10.50 0.62 4.49
N GLY A 71 -10.54 0.46 3.16
CA GLY A 71 -11.60 -0.28 2.49
C GLY A 71 -12.95 0.43 2.46
N LEU A 72 -13.88 -0.16 1.70
CA LEU A 72 -15.22 0.40 1.48
C LEU A 72 -16.17 0.32 2.67
N ASN A 73 -16.00 -0.68 3.53
CA ASN A 73 -16.90 -0.96 4.63
C ASN A 73 -16.17 -0.99 5.97
N ARG A 74 -16.85 -0.55 7.03
CA ARG A 74 -16.35 -0.58 8.39
C ARG A 74 -16.07 -2.02 8.85
N LEU A 75 -14.96 -2.19 9.54
CA LEU A 75 -14.48 -3.47 10.04
C LEU A 75 -14.52 -3.49 11.58
N ASN A 76 -14.88 -4.65 12.11
CA ASN A 76 -14.56 -5.01 13.49
C ASN A 76 -13.05 -5.31 13.59
N PRO A 77 -12.46 -5.29 14.80
CA PRO A 77 -11.04 -5.60 14.98
C PRO A 77 -10.60 -6.98 14.48
N ASP A 78 -11.53 -7.92 14.35
CA ASP A 78 -11.31 -9.27 13.81
C ASP A 78 -11.39 -9.35 12.26
N GLY A 79 -11.56 -8.20 11.59
CA GLY A 79 -11.66 -8.11 10.14
C GLY A 79 -13.05 -8.46 9.57
N SER A 80 -14.02 -8.81 10.41
CA SER A 80 -15.41 -8.98 9.99
C SER A 80 -16.08 -7.63 9.71
N LEU A 81 -17.10 -7.63 8.85
CA LEU A 81 -17.86 -6.42 8.53
C LEU A 81 -18.74 -6.00 9.71
N VAL A 82 -18.74 -4.72 10.04
CA VAL A 82 -19.72 -4.15 10.97
C VAL A 82 -21.09 -4.23 10.31
N ARG A 83 -22.07 -4.80 11.02
CA ARG A 83 -23.44 -4.99 10.53
C ARG A 83 -24.47 -4.55 11.55
N ASP A 84 -25.62 -4.08 11.08
CA ASP A 84 -26.80 -3.86 11.92
C ASP A 84 -27.59 -5.16 12.16
N LEU A 85 -28.69 -5.07 12.90
CA LEU A 85 -29.58 -6.20 13.20
C LEU A 85 -30.21 -6.84 11.94
N GLN A 86 -30.23 -6.12 10.83
CA GLN A 86 -30.73 -6.59 9.53
C GLN A 86 -29.60 -7.09 8.61
N GLY A 87 -28.36 -7.12 9.09
CA GLY A 87 -27.20 -7.59 8.35
C GLY A 87 -26.61 -6.58 7.35
N ARG A 88 -27.08 -5.32 7.33
CA ARG A 88 -26.57 -4.28 6.42
C ARG A 88 -25.21 -3.80 6.88
N THR A 89 -24.30 -3.58 5.93
CA THR A 89 -22.96 -3.05 6.22
C THR A 89 -22.96 -1.53 6.26
N PHE A 90 -21.95 -0.97 6.93
CA PHE A 90 -21.75 0.47 7.00
C PHE A 90 -20.58 0.88 6.11
N PRO A 91 -20.75 1.84 5.19
CA PRO A 91 -19.63 2.36 4.42
C PRO A 91 -18.63 3.08 5.33
N THR A 92 -17.35 3.00 4.99
CA THR A 92 -16.27 3.68 5.73
C THR A 92 -16.34 5.19 5.50
N TYR A 93 -16.66 5.60 4.28
CA TYR A 93 -16.76 6.99 3.84
C TYR A 93 -17.76 7.12 2.68
N ASP A 94 -18.09 8.35 2.31
CA ASP A 94 -18.94 8.68 1.17
C ASP A 94 -18.17 9.48 0.10
N GLN A 95 -18.86 9.90 -0.95
CA GLN A 95 -18.27 10.69 -2.03
C GLN A 95 -17.76 12.07 -1.56
N ALA A 96 -18.39 12.67 -0.55
CA ALA A 96 -17.96 13.98 -0.06
C ALA A 96 -16.58 13.90 0.59
N VAL A 97 -16.30 12.83 1.33
CA VAL A 97 -14.97 12.54 1.86
C VAL A 97 -13.95 12.33 0.74
N VAL A 98 -14.29 11.55 -0.29
CA VAL A 98 -13.39 11.36 -1.46
C VAL A 98 -13.04 12.71 -2.11
N ASN A 99 -14.03 13.58 -2.31
CA ASN A 99 -13.81 14.92 -2.87
C ASN A 99 -12.92 15.79 -1.96
N ALA A 100 -13.06 15.66 -0.64
CA ALA A 100 -12.24 16.37 0.32
C ALA A 100 -10.78 15.91 0.26
N PHE A 101 -10.53 14.61 0.20
CA PHE A 101 -9.17 14.07 -0.02
C PHE A 101 -8.62 14.41 -1.41
N ALA A 102 -9.44 14.42 -2.46
CA ALA A 102 -9.00 14.82 -3.80
C ALA A 102 -8.48 16.27 -3.81
N ARG A 103 -9.14 17.17 -3.07
CA ARG A 103 -8.70 18.56 -2.86
C ARG A 103 -7.42 18.64 -2.02
N LEU A 104 -7.33 17.83 -0.96
CA LEU A 104 -6.14 17.71 -0.09
C LEU A 104 -4.89 17.32 -0.89
N PHE A 105 -5.02 16.42 -1.87
CA PHE A 105 -3.89 15.97 -2.71
C PHE A 105 -3.61 16.87 -3.94
N THR A 106 -4.13 18.10 -3.99
CA THR A 106 -3.81 19.04 -5.08
C THR A 106 -2.49 19.79 -4.84
N GLY A 107 -1.83 20.26 -5.91
CA GLY A 107 -0.62 21.07 -5.84
C GLY A 107 0.70 20.30 -5.97
N TRP A 108 0.65 18.97 -5.85
CA TRP A 108 1.81 18.10 -5.96
C TRP A 108 2.23 17.88 -7.42
N THR A 109 3.54 17.89 -7.67
CA THR A 109 4.15 17.60 -8.97
C THR A 109 5.48 16.90 -8.77
N PHE A 110 6.11 16.48 -9.87
CA PHE A 110 7.42 15.84 -9.85
C PHE A 110 8.51 16.75 -9.26
N GLY A 111 9.59 16.14 -8.79
CA GLY A 111 10.83 16.84 -8.45
C GLY A 111 11.36 17.68 -9.62
N ALA A 112 12.37 18.50 -9.37
CA ALA A 112 12.97 19.32 -10.43
C ALA A 112 13.43 18.43 -11.60
N ALA A 113 12.99 18.75 -12.81
CA ALA A 113 13.39 18.03 -14.00
C ALA A 113 14.91 18.11 -14.20
N GLN A 114 15.53 17.00 -14.59
CA GLN A 114 16.96 16.93 -14.88
C GLN A 114 17.14 16.70 -16.38
N ASN A 115 17.85 17.60 -17.05
CA ASN A 115 18.08 17.54 -18.51
C ASN A 115 16.78 17.43 -19.35
N GLY A 116 15.71 18.09 -18.91
CA GLY A 116 14.40 18.04 -19.57
C GLY A 116 13.59 16.76 -19.33
N LEU A 117 14.10 15.84 -18.50
CA LEU A 117 13.41 14.60 -18.13
C LEU A 117 12.67 14.77 -16.80
N THR A 118 11.46 14.20 -16.75
CA THR A 118 10.68 14.10 -15.52
C THR A 118 11.46 13.37 -14.43
N ASN A 119 11.49 13.95 -13.24
CA ASN A 119 12.20 13.37 -12.10
C ASN A 119 11.29 12.39 -11.35
N TYR A 120 11.60 11.10 -11.50
CA TYR A 120 10.94 10.00 -10.79
C TYR A 120 11.76 9.49 -9.59
N ILE A 121 12.95 10.05 -9.37
CA ILE A 121 13.90 9.63 -8.33
C ILE A 121 13.56 10.31 -7.02
N ASP A 122 13.39 11.63 -7.06
CA ASP A 122 13.08 12.41 -5.87
C ASP A 122 11.57 12.34 -5.55
N PRO A 123 11.19 12.53 -4.28
CA PRO A 123 9.79 12.69 -3.90
C PRO A 123 9.11 13.82 -4.68
N MET A 124 7.79 13.69 -4.86
CA MET A 124 6.97 14.78 -5.34
C MET A 124 7.08 15.99 -4.43
N ARG A 125 6.87 17.17 -5.01
CA ARG A 125 6.95 18.45 -4.33
C ARG A 125 5.82 19.38 -4.76
N VAL A 126 5.64 20.44 -4.00
CA VAL A 126 4.73 21.53 -4.36
C VAL A 126 5.53 22.60 -5.10
N ALA A 127 5.41 22.65 -6.43
CA ALA A 127 6.16 23.63 -7.24
C ALA A 127 5.47 25.01 -7.31
N ASN A 128 4.15 25.04 -7.16
CA ASN A 128 3.35 26.27 -7.15
C ASN A 128 2.20 26.13 -6.15
N ALA A 129 2.30 26.82 -5.02
CA ALA A 129 1.28 26.80 -3.97
C ALA A 129 -0.11 27.22 -4.48
N ALA A 130 -0.19 28.04 -5.53
CA ALA A 130 -1.48 28.45 -6.11
C ALA A 130 -2.27 27.29 -6.73
N ASN A 131 -1.63 26.14 -7.01
CA ASN A 131 -2.30 24.95 -7.51
C ASN A 131 -2.95 24.11 -6.41
N HIS A 132 -2.66 24.37 -5.13
CA HIS A 132 -3.28 23.67 -4.01
C HIS A 132 -4.60 24.34 -3.61
N ASP A 133 -5.60 23.52 -3.30
CA ASP A 133 -6.88 23.96 -2.76
C ASP A 133 -6.72 24.27 -1.27
N THR A 134 -6.86 25.53 -0.88
CA THR A 134 -6.71 25.99 0.51
C THR A 134 -8.04 26.12 1.26
N GLY A 135 -9.15 25.65 0.69
CA GLY A 135 -10.45 25.73 1.36
C GLY A 135 -10.57 24.68 2.47
N THR A 136 -11.52 24.87 3.39
CA THR A 136 -11.88 23.88 4.42
C THR A 136 -12.20 22.52 3.80
N LYS A 137 -11.82 21.44 4.50
CA LYS A 137 -12.04 20.05 4.06
C LYS A 137 -12.55 19.21 5.23
N THR A 138 -13.63 18.45 5.03
CA THR A 138 -14.14 17.50 6.03
C THR A 138 -13.75 16.09 5.62
N LEU A 139 -12.92 15.45 6.42
CA LEU A 139 -12.32 14.15 6.16
C LEU A 139 -13.07 13.02 6.88
N LEU A 140 -12.40 11.87 7.08
CA LEU A 140 -12.96 10.73 7.79
C LEU A 140 -13.35 11.12 9.20
N ARG A 141 -14.41 10.48 9.70
CA ARG A 141 -14.89 10.64 11.07
C ARG A 141 -15.29 12.08 11.42
N GLY A 142 -15.60 12.90 10.41
CA GLY A 142 -16.04 14.30 10.59
C GLY A 142 -14.94 15.28 10.96
N VAL A 143 -13.67 14.88 10.92
CA VAL A 143 -12.53 15.77 11.18
C VAL A 143 -12.50 16.86 10.12
N THR A 144 -12.41 18.11 10.53
CA THR A 144 -12.40 19.25 9.60
C THR A 144 -11.03 19.93 9.63
N LEU A 145 -10.36 19.97 8.48
CA LEU A 145 -9.14 20.75 8.28
C LEU A 145 -9.50 22.22 8.06
N PRO A 146 -8.79 23.16 8.70
CA PRO A 146 -9.06 24.59 8.55
C PRO A 146 -8.75 25.07 7.12
N ALA A 147 -9.29 26.22 6.76
CA ALA A 147 -8.89 26.90 5.52
C ALA A 147 -7.52 27.56 5.69
N GLY A 148 -6.81 27.75 4.58
CA GLY A 148 -5.54 28.47 4.53
C GLY A 148 -4.28 27.62 4.74
N GLN A 149 -4.43 26.30 4.96
CA GLN A 149 -3.28 25.40 5.08
C GLN A 149 -2.49 25.31 3.77
N THR A 150 -1.20 25.04 3.91
CA THR A 150 -0.32 24.63 2.83
C THR A 150 -0.59 23.18 2.41
N ALA A 151 -0.14 22.80 1.23
CA ALA A 151 -0.29 21.43 0.73
C ALA A 151 0.42 20.39 1.61
N ASP A 152 1.55 20.75 2.23
CA ASP A 152 2.29 19.88 3.15
C ASP A 152 1.53 19.66 4.46
N GLU A 153 0.98 20.72 5.07
CA GLU A 153 0.14 20.63 6.29
C GLU A 153 -1.10 19.78 6.03
N ASP A 154 -1.81 20.06 4.94
CA ASP A 154 -2.98 19.30 4.53
C ASP A 154 -2.66 17.81 4.27
N LEU A 155 -1.52 17.53 3.63
CA LEU A 155 -1.06 16.15 3.42
C LEU A 155 -0.82 15.45 4.76
N ASP A 156 -0.07 16.09 5.66
CA ASP A 156 0.29 15.48 6.94
C ASP A 156 -0.95 15.17 7.79
N ASP A 157 -1.85 16.15 7.91
CA ASP A 157 -3.14 16.01 8.61
C ASP A 157 -4.03 14.93 7.97
N GLY A 158 -4.07 14.90 6.63
CA GLY A 158 -4.85 13.93 5.87
C GLY A 158 -4.38 12.50 6.06
N LEU A 159 -3.07 12.27 5.96
CA LEU A 159 -2.49 10.95 6.16
C LEU A 159 -2.58 10.52 7.63
N GLU A 160 -2.49 11.45 8.58
CA GLU A 160 -2.75 11.16 9.99
C GLU A 160 -4.22 10.79 10.22
N ASN A 161 -5.17 11.50 9.59
CA ASN A 161 -6.58 11.15 9.63
C ASN A 161 -6.84 9.75 9.07
N ILE A 162 -6.17 9.32 8.01
CA ILE A 162 -6.26 7.95 7.50
C ILE A 162 -5.65 6.96 8.51
N PHE A 163 -4.42 7.21 8.97
CA PHE A 163 -3.68 6.33 9.88
C PHE A 163 -4.40 6.04 11.20
N GLN A 164 -5.09 7.05 11.73
CA GLN A 164 -5.89 6.94 12.95
C GLN A 164 -7.26 6.28 12.74
N ASP A 165 -7.62 5.90 11.51
CA ASP A 165 -8.87 5.18 11.28
C ASP A 165 -8.83 3.77 11.89
N PRO A 166 -9.87 3.35 12.63
CA PRO A 166 -9.92 2.01 13.23
C PRO A 166 -9.91 0.88 12.20
N ASN A 167 -10.27 1.14 10.94
CA ASN A 167 -10.21 0.12 9.89
C ASN A 167 -8.77 -0.25 9.49
N VAL A 168 -7.77 0.63 9.67
CA VAL A 168 -6.40 0.38 9.16
C VAL A 168 -5.81 -0.89 9.75
N GLY A 169 -5.92 -1.07 11.07
CA GLY A 169 -5.37 -2.24 11.78
C GLY A 169 -5.87 -3.59 11.23
N PRO A 170 -7.19 -3.86 11.22
CA PRO A 170 -7.71 -5.11 10.68
C PRO A 170 -7.54 -5.22 9.15
N PHE A 171 -7.59 -4.11 8.41
CA PHE A 171 -7.43 -4.12 6.96
C PHE A 171 -6.00 -4.53 6.56
N ILE A 172 -4.99 -3.83 7.09
CA ILE A 172 -3.57 -4.12 6.82
C ILE A 172 -3.17 -5.45 7.45
N GLY A 173 -3.60 -5.73 8.68
CA GLY A 173 -3.30 -6.98 9.37
C GLY A 173 -3.74 -8.21 8.56
N ARG A 174 -4.95 -8.20 8.00
CA ARG A 174 -5.43 -9.28 7.14
C ARG A 174 -4.56 -9.45 5.89
N GLN A 175 -4.26 -8.36 5.17
CA GLN A 175 -3.45 -8.43 3.95
C GLN A 175 -2.03 -8.97 4.24
N LEU A 176 -1.38 -8.49 5.30
CA LEU A 176 -0.05 -8.95 5.68
C LEU A 176 -0.05 -10.43 6.05
N ILE A 177 -1.05 -10.90 6.80
CA ILE A 177 -1.17 -12.35 7.10
C ILE A 177 -1.35 -13.16 5.81
N GLN A 178 -2.17 -12.67 4.87
CA GLN A 178 -2.42 -13.33 3.59
C GLN A 178 -1.17 -13.44 2.72
N HIS A 179 -0.32 -12.42 2.72
CA HIS A 179 0.91 -12.42 1.94
C HIS A 179 2.10 -13.12 2.62
N LEU A 180 2.10 -13.20 3.96
CA LEU A 180 3.22 -13.79 4.71
C LEU A 180 2.98 -15.24 5.12
N VAL A 181 1.73 -15.63 5.41
CA VAL A 181 1.43 -16.88 6.10
C VAL A 181 0.36 -17.70 5.38
N THR A 182 -0.90 -17.25 5.36
CA THR A 182 -2.05 -18.10 4.97
C THR A 182 -3.14 -17.33 4.24
N SER A 183 -3.75 -17.92 3.22
CA SER A 183 -4.79 -17.26 2.42
C SER A 183 -6.07 -16.96 3.21
N ASN A 184 -6.39 -17.78 4.21
CA ASN A 184 -7.64 -17.71 4.99
C ASN A 184 -7.34 -17.58 6.48
N PRO A 185 -6.85 -16.43 6.96
CA PRO A 185 -6.60 -16.22 8.39
C PRO A 185 -7.89 -16.24 9.20
N SER A 186 -7.86 -16.81 10.41
CA SER A 186 -9.03 -16.77 11.28
C SER A 186 -9.32 -15.35 11.78
N PRO A 187 -10.59 -15.03 12.14
CA PRO A 187 -10.92 -13.74 12.74
C PRO A 187 -10.11 -13.46 14.02
N ASP A 188 -9.86 -14.49 14.82
CA ASP A 188 -9.06 -14.39 16.04
C ASP A 188 -7.60 -14.03 15.76
N TYR A 189 -7.02 -14.53 14.66
CA TYR A 189 -5.67 -14.16 14.24
C TYR A 189 -5.62 -12.70 13.83
N ILE A 190 -6.53 -12.25 12.95
CA ILE A 190 -6.64 -10.86 12.53
C ILE A 190 -6.78 -9.96 13.77
N LYS A 191 -7.65 -10.32 14.72
CA LYS A 191 -7.85 -9.56 15.96
C LYS A 191 -6.58 -9.37 16.79
N ARG A 192 -5.75 -10.43 16.93
CA ARG A 192 -4.48 -10.33 17.66
C ARG A 192 -3.50 -9.41 16.95
N ILE A 193 -3.42 -9.48 15.63
CA ILE A 193 -2.54 -8.61 14.84
C ILE A 193 -3.03 -7.17 14.81
N THR A 194 -4.34 -6.95 14.69
CA THR A 194 -4.97 -5.62 14.84
C THR A 194 -4.61 -4.98 16.17
N ARG A 195 -4.60 -5.74 17.28
CA ARG A 195 -4.19 -5.23 18.59
C ARG A 195 -2.73 -4.77 18.57
N VAL A 196 -1.83 -5.54 17.98
CA VAL A 196 -0.40 -5.17 17.86
C VAL A 196 -0.21 -3.96 16.94
N PHE A 197 -0.96 -3.88 15.84
CA PHE A 197 -0.95 -2.69 14.98
C PHE A 197 -1.44 -1.46 15.75
N ASN A 198 -2.49 -1.60 16.56
CA ASN A 198 -3.04 -0.48 17.32
C ASN A 198 -2.10 -0.03 18.45
N ASP A 199 -1.36 -0.96 19.04
CA ASP A 199 -0.36 -0.72 20.09
C ASP A 199 0.64 -1.89 20.12
N ASN A 200 1.91 -1.59 19.85
CA ASN A 200 3.00 -2.57 19.88
C ASN A 200 3.37 -3.08 21.30
N GLY A 201 2.65 -2.64 22.34
CA GLY A 201 2.92 -2.91 23.74
C GLY A 201 3.70 -1.78 24.44
N SER A 202 3.96 -0.67 23.74
CA SER A 202 4.63 0.53 24.26
C SER A 202 3.88 1.82 23.89
N GLY A 203 2.61 1.71 23.50
CA GLY A 203 1.77 2.84 23.09
C GLY A 203 2.04 3.32 21.66
N VAL A 204 2.79 2.58 20.85
CA VAL A 204 3.11 2.96 19.46
C VAL A 204 2.20 2.21 18.51
N ARG A 205 1.33 2.95 17.83
CA ARG A 205 0.50 2.47 16.71
C ARG A 205 1.35 2.31 15.46
N GLY A 206 1.09 1.28 14.66
CA GLY A 206 1.63 1.14 13.30
C GLY A 206 3.07 0.64 13.21
N ASP A 207 3.68 0.13 14.28
CA ASP A 207 5.02 -0.46 14.25
C ASP A 207 5.03 -1.74 13.40
N LEU A 208 5.53 -1.64 12.16
CA LEU A 208 5.51 -2.75 11.20
C LEU A 208 6.44 -3.88 11.63
N LYS A 209 7.54 -3.59 12.31
CA LYS A 209 8.42 -4.62 12.86
C LYS A 209 7.71 -5.46 13.91
N ALA A 210 6.99 -4.81 14.82
CA ALA A 210 6.18 -5.50 15.82
C ALA A 210 5.06 -6.32 15.19
N VAL A 211 4.38 -5.76 14.18
CA VAL A 211 3.30 -6.43 13.43
C VAL A 211 3.82 -7.68 12.70
N VAL A 212 4.91 -7.56 11.92
CA VAL A 212 5.50 -8.69 11.20
C VAL A 212 5.98 -9.77 12.18
N LYS A 213 6.63 -9.38 13.28
CA LYS A 213 7.02 -10.31 14.35
C LYS A 213 5.80 -11.05 14.93
N ALA A 214 4.72 -10.32 15.23
CA ALA A 214 3.52 -10.91 15.79
C ALA A 214 2.84 -11.88 14.82
N ILE A 215 2.79 -11.56 13.52
CA ILE A 215 2.30 -12.45 12.47
C ILE A 215 3.12 -13.75 12.46
N LEU A 216 4.44 -13.65 12.30
CA LEU A 216 5.29 -14.84 12.13
C LEU A 216 5.38 -15.72 13.39
N LEU A 217 5.15 -15.15 14.57
CA LEU A 217 5.18 -15.87 15.86
C LEU A 217 3.79 -16.28 16.35
N ASP A 218 2.72 -15.95 15.63
CA ASP A 218 1.37 -16.32 16.04
C ASP A 218 1.19 -17.84 16.06
N ARG A 219 0.36 -18.32 16.99
CA ARG A 219 0.05 -19.75 17.15
C ARG A 219 -0.50 -20.38 15.87
N GLU A 220 -1.26 -19.64 15.06
CA GLU A 220 -1.81 -20.15 13.79
C GLU A 220 -0.73 -20.23 12.72
N ALA A 221 0.23 -19.30 12.69
CA ALA A 221 1.36 -19.36 11.78
C ALA A 221 2.33 -20.51 12.10
N ARG A 222 2.42 -20.87 13.38
CA ARG A 222 3.37 -21.87 13.91
C ARG A 222 2.73 -23.24 14.15
N ALA A 223 1.43 -23.38 13.89
CA ALA A 223 0.71 -24.64 14.04
C ALA A 223 1.23 -25.69 13.04
N VAL A 224 1.00 -26.97 13.36
CA VAL A 224 1.28 -28.07 12.42
C VAL A 224 0.42 -27.87 11.18
N SER A 225 1.06 -27.81 10.02
CA SER A 225 0.37 -27.57 8.75
C SER A 225 -0.61 -28.70 8.44
N THR A 226 -1.82 -28.31 8.08
CA THR A 226 -2.87 -29.18 7.55
C THR A 226 -3.04 -28.95 6.04
N SER A 227 -3.88 -29.74 5.37
CA SER A 227 -4.22 -29.54 3.95
C SER A 227 -4.87 -28.18 3.64
N GLN A 228 -5.33 -27.45 4.66
CA GLN A 228 -5.93 -26.11 4.53
C GLN A 228 -5.00 -24.98 4.99
N SER A 229 -3.76 -25.31 5.36
CA SER A 229 -2.79 -24.34 5.87
C SER A 229 -1.94 -23.75 4.75
N GLY A 230 -1.56 -22.47 4.89
CA GLY A 230 -0.65 -21.80 3.97
C GLY A 230 -1.34 -21.07 2.82
N HIS A 231 -0.56 -20.76 1.78
CA HIS A 231 -1.01 -20.10 0.57
C HIS A 231 -0.19 -20.58 -0.63
N LEU A 232 -0.73 -20.42 -1.83
CA LEU A 232 0.02 -20.67 -3.06
C LEU A 232 1.19 -19.69 -3.18
N VAL A 233 2.38 -20.22 -3.46
CA VAL A 233 3.59 -19.41 -3.59
C VAL A 233 3.62 -18.77 -4.98
N HIS A 234 3.75 -17.44 -5.02
CA HIS A 234 3.95 -16.71 -6.26
C HIS A 234 5.18 -17.25 -7.04
N PRO A 235 5.13 -17.39 -8.37
CA PRO A 235 6.26 -17.88 -9.18
C PRO A 235 7.60 -17.19 -8.88
N VAL A 236 7.60 -15.86 -8.73
CA VAL A 236 8.81 -15.09 -8.41
C VAL A 236 9.36 -15.45 -7.03
N LEU A 237 8.49 -15.69 -6.04
CA LEU A 237 8.91 -16.14 -4.70
C LEU A 237 9.45 -17.57 -4.73
N LEU A 238 8.86 -18.46 -5.55
CA LEU A 238 9.39 -19.81 -5.74
C LEU A 238 10.81 -19.76 -6.34
N MET A 239 10.99 -19.00 -7.42
CA MET A 239 12.29 -18.85 -8.08
C MET A 239 13.35 -18.28 -7.14
N THR A 240 13.04 -17.20 -6.43
CA THR A 240 13.99 -16.58 -5.49
C THR A 240 14.28 -17.48 -4.27
N ARG A 241 13.31 -18.28 -3.81
CA ARG A 241 13.54 -19.30 -2.76
C ARG A 241 14.49 -20.39 -3.25
N LEU A 242 14.30 -20.92 -4.46
CA LEU A 242 15.20 -21.92 -5.04
C LEU A 242 16.60 -21.35 -5.24
N ALA A 243 16.71 -20.15 -5.82
CA ALA A 243 17.99 -19.46 -6.00
C ALA A 243 18.76 -19.31 -4.66
N ARG A 244 18.05 -18.88 -3.59
CA ARG A 244 18.66 -18.81 -2.24
C ARG A 244 19.03 -20.17 -1.68
N ALA A 245 18.15 -21.18 -1.80
CA ALA A 245 18.40 -22.52 -1.25
C ALA A 245 19.63 -23.20 -1.87
N PHE A 246 19.91 -22.93 -3.14
CA PHE A 246 21.06 -23.46 -3.86
C PHE A 246 22.25 -22.49 -3.91
N ASN A 247 22.20 -21.37 -3.19
CA ASN A 247 23.24 -20.34 -3.18
C ASN A 247 23.66 -19.91 -4.60
N ALA A 248 22.66 -19.60 -5.44
CA ALA A 248 22.87 -19.27 -6.84
C ALA A 248 23.82 -18.08 -7.00
N ARG A 249 24.80 -18.23 -7.91
CA ARG A 249 25.84 -17.24 -8.22
C ARG A 249 25.62 -16.63 -9.61
N SER A 250 26.31 -15.52 -9.87
CA SER A 250 26.46 -14.98 -11.23
C SER A 250 27.05 -16.03 -12.18
N ALA A 251 26.86 -15.83 -13.49
CA ALA A 251 27.32 -16.79 -14.50
C ALA A 251 28.83 -17.05 -14.47
N ASP A 252 29.62 -16.06 -14.05
CA ASP A 252 31.07 -16.16 -13.85
C ASP A 252 31.48 -16.73 -12.47
N GLY A 253 30.51 -16.96 -11.58
CA GLY A 253 30.73 -17.48 -10.23
C GLY A 253 31.40 -16.50 -9.26
N MET A 254 31.69 -15.26 -9.69
CA MET A 254 32.47 -14.29 -8.93
C MET A 254 31.61 -13.42 -8.00
N GLY A 255 30.29 -13.45 -8.16
CA GLY A 255 29.36 -12.65 -7.38
C GLY A 255 28.02 -13.32 -7.18
N ASP A 256 27.11 -12.57 -6.59
CA ASP A 256 25.72 -12.99 -6.47
C ASP A 256 25.03 -12.92 -7.83
N SER A 257 24.09 -13.83 -8.08
CA SER A 257 23.28 -13.77 -9.28
C SER A 257 22.56 -12.42 -9.36
N ASP A 258 22.54 -11.83 -10.55
CA ASP A 258 21.71 -10.65 -10.86
C ASP A 258 20.21 -10.95 -10.80
N GLY A 259 19.84 -12.22 -10.59
CA GLY A 259 18.46 -12.64 -10.43
C GLY A 259 17.65 -12.36 -11.68
N TYR A 260 18.23 -12.52 -12.88
CA TYR A 260 17.51 -12.44 -14.15
C TYR A 260 16.43 -13.53 -14.27
N LEU A 261 15.30 -13.28 -13.60
CA LEU A 261 14.16 -14.20 -13.43
C LEU A 261 12.96 -13.81 -14.28
N TYR A 262 13.02 -12.66 -14.95
CA TYR A 262 11.92 -12.07 -15.70
C TYR A 262 11.36 -13.01 -16.80
N PRO A 263 12.19 -13.61 -17.69
CA PRO A 263 11.65 -14.52 -18.71
C PRO A 263 10.98 -15.76 -18.09
N GLN A 264 11.57 -16.31 -17.03
CA GLN A 264 11.06 -17.49 -16.37
C GLN A 264 9.73 -17.16 -15.67
N SER A 265 9.65 -16.03 -14.96
CA SER A 265 8.42 -15.63 -14.26
C SER A 265 7.28 -15.38 -15.24
N GLN A 266 7.59 -14.80 -16.40
CA GLN A 266 6.63 -14.62 -17.49
C GLN A 266 6.08 -15.96 -18.01
N THR A 267 6.93 -16.98 -18.22
CA THR A 267 6.46 -18.32 -18.63
C THR A 267 5.57 -19.01 -17.58
N MET A 268 5.71 -18.63 -16.31
CA MET A 268 4.85 -19.09 -15.21
C MET A 268 3.62 -18.19 -14.99
N GLY A 269 3.31 -17.30 -15.92
CA GLY A 269 2.11 -16.45 -15.88
C GLY A 269 2.21 -15.24 -14.95
N MET A 270 3.40 -14.92 -14.43
CA MET A 270 3.63 -13.76 -13.56
C MET A 270 4.77 -12.88 -14.10
N ASN A 271 4.41 -11.90 -14.91
CA ASN A 271 5.37 -10.95 -15.45
C ASN A 271 5.77 -9.91 -14.38
N VAL A 272 6.99 -9.99 -13.80
CA VAL A 272 7.43 -9.11 -12.69
C VAL A 272 7.28 -7.63 -13.04
N PHE A 273 6.78 -6.84 -12.08
CA PHE A 273 6.46 -5.41 -12.21
C PHE A 273 5.34 -5.06 -13.19
N SER A 274 4.71 -6.03 -13.83
CA SER A 274 3.65 -5.81 -14.82
C SER A 274 2.36 -6.52 -14.40
N PRO A 275 1.76 -6.15 -13.25
CA PRO A 275 0.47 -6.69 -12.90
C PRO A 275 -0.61 -6.24 -13.90
N PRO A 276 -1.59 -7.09 -14.21
CA PRO A 276 -2.67 -6.77 -15.15
C PRO A 276 -3.69 -5.77 -14.61
N SER A 277 -3.69 -5.47 -13.30
CA SER A 277 -4.66 -4.56 -12.68
C SER A 277 -4.10 -3.91 -11.40
N VAL A 278 -4.83 -2.93 -10.85
CA VAL A 278 -4.59 -2.33 -9.53
C VAL A 278 -4.65 -3.36 -8.38
N PHE A 279 -5.31 -4.49 -8.60
CA PHE A 279 -5.36 -5.63 -7.67
C PHE A 279 -4.17 -6.59 -7.84
N SER A 280 -3.11 -6.18 -8.53
CA SER A 280 -1.97 -7.03 -8.85
C SER A 280 -2.35 -8.18 -9.80
N TYR A 281 -1.70 -9.34 -9.66
CA TYR A 281 -1.91 -10.55 -10.50
C TYR A 281 -3.15 -11.36 -10.15
N PHE A 282 -3.75 -11.14 -8.97
CA PHE A 282 -4.91 -11.88 -8.49
C PHE A 282 -5.97 -10.92 -8.01
N SER A 283 -7.10 -10.88 -8.72
CA SER A 283 -8.24 -10.06 -8.30
C SER A 283 -8.88 -10.66 -7.05
N PRO A 284 -9.20 -9.87 -6.01
CA PRO A 284 -10.00 -10.34 -4.88
C PRO A 284 -11.44 -10.68 -5.29
N PHE A 285 -11.86 -10.31 -6.49
CA PHE A 285 -13.18 -10.62 -7.08
C PHE A 285 -13.13 -11.77 -8.07
N GLY A 286 -11.93 -12.27 -8.41
CA GLY A 286 -11.77 -13.45 -9.25
C GLY A 286 -11.94 -14.72 -8.42
N GLY A 287 -12.50 -15.77 -9.03
CA GLY A 287 -12.35 -17.12 -8.49
C GLY A 287 -10.87 -17.52 -8.44
N VAL A 288 -10.52 -18.47 -7.57
CA VAL A 288 -9.17 -19.05 -7.55
C VAL A 288 -8.81 -19.46 -8.98
N PRO A 289 -7.66 -19.03 -9.53
CA PRO A 289 -7.22 -19.56 -10.82
C PRO A 289 -6.95 -21.06 -10.63
N GLY A 290 -7.85 -21.88 -11.18
CA GLY A 290 -7.86 -23.34 -11.08
C GLY A 290 -9.04 -23.91 -11.83
#